data_AF-A0A1H9LSR6-F1
#
_entry.id   AF-A0A1H9LSR6-F1
#
_cell.length_a   1.000
_cell.length_b   1.000
_cell.length_c   1.000
_cell.angle_alpha   90.00
_cell.angle_beta   90.00
_cell.angle_gamma   90.00
#
_symmetry.space_group_name_H-M   'P 1'
#
loop_
_entity.id
_entity.type
_entity.pdbx_description
1 polymer ?
#
loop_
_entity_poly.entity_id
_entity_poly.type
_entity_poly.pdbx_seq_one_letter_code
_entity_poly.pdbx_strand_id
1 'polypeptide(L)'
;MRRIDLNMDEQKKYEVVKRLVDEGGNKNRAALSLGITRRHLNRLINAYKENGKAAFSHGNKGRKPVSTIPDKTRHEVLSLYE
;
A
#
# COMPACT_ATOMS: atom_id res chain seq x y z
N MET A 1 8.28 14.27 -8.53
CA MET A 1 8.14 13.07 -7.67
C MET A 1 6.78 12.44 -7.98
N ARG A 2 6.70 11.13 -8.31
CA ARG A 2 5.40 10.48 -8.61
C ARG A 2 4.50 10.50 -7.36
N ARG A 3 3.21 10.83 -7.52
CA ARG A 3 2.25 10.82 -6.41
C ARG A 3 2.04 9.37 -5.95
N ILE A 4 2.26 9.09 -4.66
CA ILE A 4 1.99 7.79 -4.06
C ILE A 4 0.66 7.87 -3.34
N ASP A 5 -0.35 7.29 -3.97
CA ASP A 5 -1.71 7.22 -3.46
C ASP A 5 -1.86 5.95 -2.62
N LEU A 6 -2.08 6.13 -1.33
CA LEU A 6 -2.35 5.05 -0.38
C LEU A 6 -3.84 5.01 -0.08
N ASN A 7 -4.40 3.81 0.05
CA ASN A 7 -5.74 3.66 0.61
C ASN A 7 -5.71 3.94 2.13
N MET A 8 -6.87 3.95 2.78
CA MET A 8 -6.96 4.30 4.21
C MET A 8 -6.09 3.40 5.11
N ASP A 9 -6.06 2.08 4.85
CA ASP A 9 -5.30 1.14 5.67
C ASP A 9 -3.79 1.25 5.45
N GLU A 10 -3.36 1.42 4.20
CA GLU A 10 -1.98 1.65 3.83
C GLU A 10 -1.47 2.97 4.43
N GLN A 11 -2.31 4.02 4.37
CA GLN A 11 -2.00 5.33 4.94
C GLN A 11 -1.87 5.26 6.46
N LYS A 12 -2.79 4.55 7.15
CA LYS A 12 -2.71 4.32 8.60
C LYS A 12 -1.40 3.63 9.00
N LYS A 13 -1.00 2.58 8.26
CA LYS A 13 0.27 1.88 8.50
C LYS A 13 1.47 2.80 8.29
N TYR A 14 1.45 3.56 7.19
CA TYR A 14 2.50 4.52 6.87
C TYR A 14 2.67 5.56 7.97
N GLU A 15 1.60 6.19 8.44
CA GLU A 15 1.64 7.24 9.46
C GLU A 15 2.18 6.73 10.80
N VAL A 16 1.70 5.55 11.24
CA VAL A 16 2.18 4.95 12.48
C VAL A 16 3.67 4.62 12.41
N VAL A 17 4.14 4.06 11.28
CA VAL A 17 5.55 3.71 11.11
C VAL A 17 6.42 4.94 10.92
N LYS A 18 5.98 5.92 10.12
CA LYS A 18 6.66 7.21 9.92
C LYS A 18 6.89 7.88 11.27
N ARG A 19 5.83 8.08 12.05
CA ARG A 19 5.94 8.69 13.38
C ARG A 19 6.91 7.94 14.28
N LEU A 20 6.83 6.60 14.28
CA LEU A 20 7.71 5.76 15.10
C LEU A 20 9.19 5.87 14.70
N VAL A 21 9.50 6.15 13.43
CA VAL A 21 10.88 6.33 12.94
C VAL A 21 11.36 7.77 13.14
N ASP A 22 10.51 8.76 12.86
CA ASP A 22 10.86 10.18 12.89
C ASP A 22 10.94 10.72 14.34
N GLU A 23 9.96 10.37 15.19
CA GLU A 23 9.81 10.89 16.56
C GLU A 23 10.20 9.84 17.61
N GLY A 24 10.37 8.58 17.20
CA GLY A 24 10.60 7.46 18.12
C GLY A 24 9.31 6.96 18.79
N GLY A 25 9.46 6.21 19.87
CA GLY A 25 8.35 5.70 20.68
C GLY A 25 8.31 4.18 20.86
N ASN A 26 7.21 3.70 21.46
CA ASN A 26 7.09 2.31 21.89
C ASN A 26 6.60 1.40 20.75
N LYS A 27 7.48 0.49 20.29
CA LYS A 27 7.19 -0.49 19.25
C LYS A 27 6.03 -1.45 19.60
N ASN A 28 5.87 -1.82 20.86
CA ASN A 28 4.77 -2.71 21.27
C ASN A 28 3.41 -1.98 21.16
N ARG A 29 3.35 -0.71 21.56
CA ARG A 29 2.13 0.12 21.42
C ARG A 29 1.77 0.33 19.96
N ALA A 30 2.75 0.64 19.11
CA ALA A 30 2.54 0.79 17.68
C ALA A 30 2.01 -0.51 17.04
N ALA A 31 2.61 -1.66 17.39
CA ALA A 31 2.17 -2.97 16.92
C ALA A 31 0.72 -3.27 17.34
N LEU A 32 0.38 -3.00 18.61
CA LEU A 32 -0.99 -3.15 19.13
C LEU A 32 -1.98 -2.24 18.40
N SER A 33 -1.64 -0.97 18.15
CA SER A 33 -2.52 -0.02 17.45
C SER A 33 -2.82 -0.39 16.00
N LEU A 34 -1.91 -1.14 15.37
CA LEU A 34 -2.05 -1.67 14.01
C LEU A 34 -2.64 -3.09 14.01
N GLY A 35 -2.81 -3.73 15.16
CA GLY A 35 -3.25 -5.12 15.26
C GLY A 35 -2.26 -6.12 14.63
N ILE A 36 -0.97 -5.81 14.63
CA ILE A 36 0.07 -6.66 14.03
C ILE A 36 1.11 -7.09 15.06
N THR A 37 1.89 -8.12 14.72
CA THR A 37 3.00 -8.55 15.57
C THR A 37 4.16 -7.55 15.52
N ARG A 38 4.98 -7.52 16.57
CA ARG A 38 6.21 -6.71 16.62
C ARG A 38 7.17 -7.03 15.48
N ARG A 39 7.24 -8.30 15.05
CA ARG A 39 8.02 -8.74 13.88
C ARG A 39 7.53 -8.07 12.59
N HIS A 40 6.21 -8.02 12.38
CA HIS A 40 5.64 -7.35 11.21
C HIS A 40 5.93 -5.84 11.25
N LEU A 41 5.77 -5.20 12.41
CA LEU A 41 6.14 -3.80 12.57
C LEU A 41 7.61 -3.53 12.21
N ASN A 42 8.54 -4.35 12.68
CA ASN A 42 9.96 -4.21 12.34
C ASN A 42 10.21 -4.37 10.83
N ARG A 43 9.50 -5.27 10.15
CA ARG A 43 9.57 -5.40 8.68
C ARG A 43 9.09 -4.12 7.98
N LEU A 44 8.00 -3.52 8.45
CA LEU A 44 7.49 -2.25 7.91
C LEU A 44 8.47 -1.10 8.14
N ILE A 45 9.13 -1.05 9.30
CA ILE A 45 10.18 -0.05 9.59
C ILE A 45 11.33 -0.19 8.60
N ASN A 46 11.81 -1.41 8.35
CA ASN A 46 12.89 -1.64 7.39
C ASN A 46 12.47 -1.24 5.97
N ALA A 47 11.28 -1.66 5.53
CA ALA A 47 10.74 -1.29 4.23
C ALA A 47 10.57 0.23 4.06
N TYR A 48 10.15 0.94 5.12
CA TYR A 48 10.06 2.40 5.14
C TYR A 48 11.42 3.08 5.02
N LYS A 49 12.46 2.56 5.69
CA LYS A 49 13.83 3.10 5.57
C LYS A 49 14.40 2.93 4.16
N GLU A 50 14.05 1.85 3.48
CA GLU A 50 14.53 1.57 2.12
C GLU A 50 13.73 2.32 1.04
N ASN A 51 12.40 2.33 1.15
CA ASN A 51 11.50 2.76 0.06
C ASN A 51 10.59 3.94 0.43
N GLY A 52 10.69 4.48 1.65
CA GLY A 52 9.85 5.56 2.14
C GLY A 52 8.35 5.23 2.08
N LYS A 53 7.54 6.21 1.67
CA LYS A 53 6.07 6.06 1.53
C LYS A 53 5.68 4.95 0.55
N ALA A 54 6.52 4.63 -0.44
CA ALA A 54 6.21 3.63 -1.46
C ALA A 54 6.12 2.21 -0.88
N ALA A 55 6.79 1.95 0.23
CA ALA A 55 6.79 0.66 0.93
C ALA A 55 5.39 0.17 1.34
N PHE A 56 4.43 1.09 1.48
CA PHE A 56 3.08 0.80 1.94
C PHE A 56 2.07 0.65 0.81
N SER A 57 2.45 0.98 -0.44
CA SER A 57 1.58 0.74 -1.58
C SER A 57 1.56 -0.75 -1.91
N HIS A 58 0.38 -1.32 -2.07
CA HIS A 58 0.25 -2.71 -2.48
C HIS A 58 0.91 -2.97 -3.84
N GLY A 59 1.68 -4.05 -3.97
CA GLY A 59 2.42 -4.38 -5.20
C GLY A 59 1.53 -4.69 -6.41
N ASN A 60 0.29 -5.14 -6.17
CA ASN A 60 -0.71 -5.35 -7.23
C ASN A 60 -1.54 -4.10 -7.54
N LYS A 61 -1.26 -2.95 -6.92
CA LYS A 61 -2.04 -1.73 -7.18
C LYS A 61 -1.85 -1.30 -8.63
N GLY A 62 -2.95 -1.20 -9.38
CA GLY A 62 -2.94 -0.86 -10.80
C GLY A 62 -2.45 -1.98 -11.74
N ARG A 63 -2.10 -3.16 -11.22
CA ARG A 63 -1.68 -4.30 -12.05
C ARG A 63 -2.91 -4.99 -12.64
N LYS A 64 -3.02 -4.99 -13.98
CA LYS A 64 -3.98 -5.81 -14.72
C LYS A 64 -3.50 -7.27 -14.73
N PRO A 65 -4.32 -8.27 -14.31
CA PRO A 65 -4.01 -9.68 -14.48
C PRO A 65 -3.78 -10.07 -15.94
N VAL A 66 -3.09 -11.19 -16.19
CA VAL A 66 -2.86 -11.70 -17.56
C VAL A 66 -4.17 -12.02 -18.28
N SER A 67 -5.20 -12.42 -17.53
CA SER A 67 -6.54 -12.71 -18.05
C SER A 67 -7.40 -11.45 -18.28
N THR A 68 -6.85 -10.24 -18.17
CA THR A 68 -7.64 -9.01 -18.37
C THR A 68 -8.07 -8.90 -19.82
N ILE A 69 -9.38 -8.81 -20.05
CA ILE A 69 -9.94 -8.57 -21.38
C ILE A 69 -9.36 -7.26 -21.93
N PRO A 70 -8.80 -7.26 -23.16
CA PRO A 70 -8.27 -6.06 -23.79
C PRO A 70 -9.33 -4.96 -23.88
N ASP A 71 -8.91 -3.71 -23.71
CA ASP A 71 -9.83 -2.58 -23.75
C ASP A 71 -10.53 -2.52 -25.12
N LYS A 72 -9.86 -2.87 -26.23
CA LYS A 72 -10.48 -2.99 -27.56
C LYS A 72 -11.72 -3.89 -27.56
N THR A 73 -11.59 -5.13 -27.07
CA THR A 73 -12.69 -6.09 -27.02
C THR A 73 -13.83 -5.60 -26.13
N ARG A 74 -13.52 -4.91 -25.02
CA ARG A 74 -14.54 -4.29 -24.17
C ARG A 74 -15.36 -3.24 -24.92
N HIS A 75 -14.71 -2.38 -25.70
CA HIS A 75 -15.39 -1.34 -26.48
C HIS A 75 -16.22 -1.94 -27.61
N GLU A 76 -15.71 -2.98 -28.29
CA GLU A 76 -16.48 -3.71 -29.32
C GLU A 76 -17.79 -4.27 -28.74
N VAL A 77 -17.74 -4.92 -27.57
CA VAL A 77 -18.95 -5.46 -26.93
C VAL A 77 -19.95 -4.36 -26.57
N LEU A 78 -19.49 -3.21 -26.08
CA LEU A 78 -20.37 -2.08 -25.73
C LEU A 78 -21.08 -1.51 -26.97
N SER A 79 -20.38 -1.38 -28.09
CA SER A 79 -20.95 -0.87 -29.35
C SER A 79 -22.05 -1.74 -29.95
N LEU A 80 -22.23 -2.99 -29.50
CA LEU A 80 -23.35 -3.85 -29.93
C LEU A 80 -24.69 -3.49 -29.29
N TYR A 81 -24.68 -2.68 -28.22
CA TYR A 81 -25.86 -2.25 -27.47
C TYR A 81 -26.20 -0.77 -27.68
N GLU A 82 -25.42 -0.06 -28.50
CA GLU A 82 -25.70 1.30 -29.00
C GLU A 82 -26.46 1.24 -30.32
#